data_AF-A0A7S2CFR3-F1
#
_entry.id   AF-A0A7S2CFR3-F1
#
_cell.length_a   1.000
_cell.length_b   1.000
_cell.length_c   1.000
_cell.angle_alpha   90.00
_cell.angle_beta   90.00
_cell.angle_gamma   90.00
#
_symmetry.space_group_name_H-M   'P 1'
#
loop_
_entity.id
_entity.type
_entity.pdbx_description
1 polymer ?
#
loop_
_entity_poly.entity_id
_entity_poly.type
_entity_poly.pdbx_seq_one_letter_code
_entity_poly.pdbx_strand_id
1 'polypeptide(L)'
;AVKPHRQVQIVKLDGLQLLLPLTRSVNKEVQRLAAHALANLSVNADNQMLMADRGGIEMLVELLGSPHIQVQRQASKALANMGVNVRNKGLIAQANGIAPLIKLAESCSDLTVTVEAMAALANLAVNDENEIAIAQLGGLKVILDAAEGPNQELKAQSARALRNLSVNEDNQKQLRDLDGVRILRGLLSSDNSRVCQQASRALQNLGIAPELDAKATY
;
A
#
# COMPACT_ATOMS: atom_id res chain seq x y z
N ALA A 1 -13.21 14.40 -15.97
CA ALA A 1 -12.25 14.68 -14.88
C ALA A 1 -12.50 16.09 -14.33
N VAL A 2 -12.65 16.25 -13.01
CA VAL A 2 -12.80 17.57 -12.36
C VAL A 2 -11.44 18.25 -12.32
N LYS A 3 -11.33 19.52 -12.76
CA LYS A 3 -10.06 20.28 -12.83
C LYS A 3 -9.43 20.44 -11.42
N PRO A 4 -8.09 20.44 -11.28
CA PRO A 4 -7.41 20.44 -9.97
C PRO A 4 -7.86 21.54 -8.99
N HIS A 5 -8.04 22.78 -9.47
CA HIS A 5 -8.53 23.89 -8.65
C HIS A 5 -9.95 23.68 -8.09
N ARG A 6 -10.82 22.94 -8.80
CA ARG A 6 -12.18 22.63 -8.35
C ARG A 6 -12.21 21.52 -7.31
N GLN A 7 -11.26 20.59 -7.35
CA GLN A 7 -11.16 19.52 -6.36
C GLN A 7 -10.79 20.07 -4.97
N VAL A 8 -9.83 21.01 -4.92
CA VAL A 8 -9.45 21.70 -3.68
C VAL A 8 -10.62 22.50 -3.11
N GLN A 9 -11.42 23.12 -3.97
CA GLN A 9 -12.58 23.89 -3.54
C GLN A 9 -13.70 22.99 -2.97
N ILE A 10 -13.94 21.81 -3.54
CA ILE A 10 -14.91 20.83 -3.00
C ILE A 10 -14.51 20.40 -1.58
N VAL A 11 -13.24 20.11 -1.34
CA VAL A 11 -12.76 19.71 0.00
C VAL A 11 -12.81 20.90 0.98
N LYS A 12 -12.43 22.10 0.53
CA LYS A 12 -12.51 23.33 1.34
C LYS A 12 -13.93 23.75 1.71
N LEU A 13 -14.93 23.42 0.88
CA LEU A 13 -16.35 23.77 1.09
C LEU A 13 -17.16 22.66 1.80
N ASP A 14 -16.55 21.94 2.73
CA ASP A 14 -17.21 20.86 3.49
C ASP A 14 -17.77 19.71 2.62
N GLY A 15 -17.35 19.59 1.37
CA GLY A 15 -17.77 18.49 0.49
C GLY A 15 -17.42 17.11 1.06
N LEU A 16 -16.38 17.00 1.89
CA LEU A 16 -16.09 15.77 2.64
C LEU A 16 -17.16 15.42 3.68
N GLN A 17 -17.73 16.41 4.37
CA GLN A 17 -18.81 16.15 5.33
C GLN A 17 -20.07 15.65 4.63
N LEU A 18 -20.33 16.11 3.41
CA LEU A 18 -21.44 15.61 2.59
C LEU A 18 -21.21 14.19 2.07
N LEU A 19 -19.96 13.79 1.84
CA LEU A 19 -19.61 12.43 1.41
C LEU A 19 -19.69 11.41 2.56
N LEU A 20 -19.51 11.84 3.81
CA LEU A 20 -19.44 10.95 4.97
C LEU A 20 -20.72 10.12 5.22
N PRO A 21 -21.95 10.68 5.16
CA PRO A 21 -23.15 9.86 5.22
C PRO A 21 -23.27 8.89 4.04
N LEU A 22 -22.74 9.27 2.87
CA LEU A 22 -22.86 8.49 1.65
C LEU A 22 -21.93 7.27 1.64
N THR A 23 -20.76 7.36 2.27
CA THR A 23 -19.86 6.20 2.45
C THR A 23 -20.46 5.13 3.35
N ARG A 24 -21.42 5.48 4.21
CA ARG A 24 -22.16 4.54 5.06
C ARG A 24 -23.52 4.14 4.49
N SER A 25 -23.81 4.51 3.25
CA SER A 25 -25.08 4.14 2.61
C SER A 25 -25.21 2.62 2.45
N VAL A 26 -26.38 2.08 2.81
CA VAL A 26 -26.74 0.69 2.50
C VAL A 26 -26.90 0.43 1.00
N ASN A 27 -27.05 1.50 0.20
CA ASN A 27 -27.07 1.39 -1.24
C ASN A 27 -25.62 1.27 -1.75
N LYS A 28 -25.28 0.06 -2.25
CA LYS A 28 -23.98 -0.26 -2.84
C LYS A 28 -23.47 0.80 -3.81
N GLU A 29 -24.33 1.29 -4.69
CA GLU A 29 -23.92 2.22 -5.75
C GLU A 29 -23.62 3.60 -5.19
N VAL A 30 -24.40 4.06 -4.20
CA VAL A 30 -24.13 5.30 -3.47
C VAL A 30 -22.81 5.21 -2.71
N GLN A 31 -22.60 4.14 -1.95
CA GLN A 31 -21.35 3.91 -1.22
C GLN A 31 -20.15 3.86 -2.19
N ARG A 32 -20.29 3.16 -3.32
CA ARG A 32 -19.24 3.07 -4.34
C ARG A 32 -18.90 4.42 -4.95
N LEU A 33 -19.89 5.23 -5.31
CA LEU A 33 -19.69 6.56 -5.87
C LEU A 33 -19.04 7.50 -4.85
N ALA A 34 -19.42 7.42 -3.58
CA ALA A 34 -18.80 8.18 -2.51
C ALA A 34 -17.32 7.79 -2.34
N ALA A 35 -17.02 6.49 -2.25
CA ALA A 35 -15.64 5.99 -2.17
C ALA A 35 -14.80 6.41 -3.38
N HIS A 36 -15.37 6.35 -4.59
CA HIS A 36 -14.72 6.81 -5.81
C HIS A 36 -14.43 8.33 -5.77
N ALA A 37 -15.36 9.14 -5.25
CA ALA A 37 -15.14 10.57 -5.07
C ALA A 37 -13.96 10.84 -4.12
N LEU A 38 -13.90 10.14 -2.98
CA LEU A 38 -12.79 10.24 -2.03
C LEU A 38 -11.45 9.84 -2.68
N ALA A 39 -11.42 8.75 -3.44
CA ALA A 39 -10.23 8.32 -4.16
C ALA A 39 -9.74 9.38 -5.15
N ASN A 40 -10.65 10.04 -5.89
CA ASN A 40 -10.29 11.13 -6.80
C ASN A 40 -9.76 12.37 -6.05
N LEU A 41 -10.36 12.72 -4.90
CA LEU A 41 -9.91 13.85 -4.10
C LEU A 41 -8.52 13.63 -3.50
N SER A 42 -8.22 12.40 -3.08
CA SER A 42 -6.94 12.03 -2.46
C SER A 42 -5.71 12.14 -3.39
N VAL A 43 -5.92 12.30 -4.71
CA VAL A 43 -4.81 12.47 -5.67
C VAL A 43 -4.08 13.80 -5.47
N ASN A 44 -4.78 14.82 -4.96
CA ASN A 44 -4.20 16.14 -4.74
C ASN A 44 -3.60 16.26 -3.31
N ALA A 45 -2.36 16.70 -3.19
CA ALA A 45 -1.65 16.79 -1.90
C ALA A 45 -2.32 17.70 -0.87
N ASP A 46 -2.89 18.83 -1.28
CA ASP A 46 -3.60 19.75 -0.37
C ASP A 46 -4.87 19.09 0.18
N ASN A 47 -5.56 18.33 -0.66
CA ASN A 47 -6.73 17.56 -0.25
C ASN A 47 -6.36 16.45 0.72
N GLN A 48 -5.20 15.80 0.56
CA GLN A 48 -4.78 14.71 1.45
C GLN A 48 -4.70 15.16 2.90
N MET A 49 -4.16 16.36 3.15
CA MET A 49 -4.07 16.92 4.50
C MET A 49 -5.46 17.27 5.04
N LEU A 50 -6.27 17.98 4.26
CA LEU A 50 -7.63 18.35 4.64
C LEU A 50 -8.54 17.13 4.87
N MET A 51 -8.36 16.06 4.10
CA MET A 51 -9.06 14.80 4.29
C MET A 51 -8.68 14.15 5.62
N ALA A 52 -7.38 14.09 5.93
CA ALA A 52 -6.90 13.55 7.19
C ALA A 52 -7.46 14.33 8.38
N ASP A 53 -7.41 15.67 8.35
CA ASP A 53 -7.92 16.53 9.42
C ASP A 53 -9.43 16.43 9.65
N ARG A 54 -10.17 15.85 8.70
CA ARG A 54 -11.64 15.74 8.73
C ARG A 54 -12.14 14.30 8.85
N GLY A 55 -11.32 13.40 9.42
CA GLY A 55 -11.69 12.01 9.66
C GLY A 55 -11.73 11.14 8.40
N GLY A 56 -11.13 11.60 7.30
CA GLY A 56 -11.13 10.91 6.02
C GLY A 56 -10.36 9.60 6.03
N ILE A 57 -9.32 9.49 6.85
CA ILE A 57 -8.52 8.27 6.95
C ILE A 57 -9.33 7.16 7.61
N GLU A 58 -9.98 7.45 8.73
CA GLU A 58 -10.81 6.52 9.49
C GLU A 58 -11.97 6.02 8.64
N MET A 59 -12.62 6.92 7.88
CA MET A 59 -13.64 6.54 6.91
C MET A 59 -13.11 5.59 5.84
N LEU A 60 -11.93 5.87 5.28
CA LEU A 60 -11.35 5.02 4.24
C LEU A 60 -10.94 3.64 4.80
N VAL A 61 -10.43 3.59 6.04
CA VAL A 61 -10.12 2.33 6.72
C VAL A 61 -11.39 1.49 6.96
N GLU A 62 -12.49 2.12 7.39
CA GLU A 62 -13.81 1.45 7.53
C GLU A 62 -14.25 0.82 6.20
N LEU A 63 -14.07 1.54 5.08
CA LEU A 63 -14.45 1.07 3.74
C LEU A 63 -13.60 -0.11 3.21
N LEU A 64 -12.41 -0.38 3.75
CA LEU A 64 -11.64 -1.58 3.41
C LEU A 64 -12.38 -2.87 3.81
N GLY A 65 -13.22 -2.78 4.85
CA GLY A 65 -14.07 -3.88 5.32
C GLY A 65 -15.39 -4.04 4.55
N SER A 66 -15.66 -3.21 3.53
CA SER A 66 -16.90 -3.28 2.77
C SER A 66 -17.07 -4.66 2.10
N PRO A 67 -18.28 -5.24 2.06
CA PRO A 67 -18.55 -6.47 1.30
C PRO A 67 -18.48 -6.28 -0.22
N HIS A 68 -18.18 -5.07 -0.70
CA HIS A 68 -18.16 -4.73 -2.11
C HIS A 68 -16.73 -4.45 -2.60
N ILE A 69 -16.22 -5.35 -3.44
CA ILE A 69 -14.87 -5.27 -4.05
C ILE A 69 -14.57 -3.88 -4.64
N GLN A 70 -15.54 -3.29 -5.35
CA GLN A 70 -15.36 -1.97 -5.96
C GLN A 70 -15.18 -0.86 -4.92
N VAL A 71 -15.78 -0.98 -3.73
CA VAL A 71 -15.60 -0.04 -2.61
C VAL A 71 -14.22 -0.25 -1.98
N GLN A 72 -13.85 -1.50 -1.69
CA GLN A 72 -12.53 -1.85 -1.17
C GLN A 72 -11.40 -1.34 -2.06
N ARG A 73 -11.56 -1.46 -3.39
CA ARG A 73 -10.62 -0.94 -4.37
C ARG A 73 -10.44 0.57 -4.27
N GLN A 74 -11.54 1.33 -4.24
CA GLN A 74 -11.46 2.79 -4.15
C GLN A 74 -10.87 3.24 -2.81
N ALA A 75 -11.22 2.55 -1.72
CA ALA A 75 -10.68 2.81 -0.40
C ALA A 75 -9.16 2.54 -0.33
N SER A 76 -8.71 1.39 -0.84
CA SER A 76 -7.30 1.02 -0.91
C SER A 76 -6.51 2.03 -1.75
N LYS A 77 -7.05 2.41 -2.92
CA LYS A 77 -6.45 3.41 -3.80
C LYS A 77 -6.33 4.78 -3.11
N ALA A 78 -7.38 5.21 -2.41
CA ALA A 78 -7.35 6.47 -1.68
C ALA A 78 -6.28 6.45 -0.58
N LEU A 79 -6.19 5.37 0.20
CA LEU A 79 -5.15 5.20 1.22
C LEU A 79 -3.75 5.12 0.63
N ALA A 80 -3.58 4.50 -0.55
CA ALA A 80 -2.31 4.50 -1.27
C ALA A 80 -1.87 5.93 -1.62
N ASN A 81 -2.79 6.76 -2.15
CA ASN A 81 -2.51 8.16 -2.44
C ASN A 81 -2.19 8.96 -1.16
N MET A 82 -3.00 8.79 -0.11
CA MET A 82 -2.83 9.49 1.17
C MET A 82 -1.50 9.13 1.84
N GLY A 83 -1.07 7.87 1.75
CA GLY A 83 0.19 7.38 2.30
C GLY A 83 1.45 7.91 1.63
N VAL A 84 1.33 8.64 0.52
CA VAL A 84 2.46 9.37 -0.07
C VAL A 84 2.92 10.50 0.88
N ASN A 85 1.97 11.15 1.56
CA ASN A 85 2.25 12.20 2.52
C ASN A 85 2.85 11.64 3.82
N VAL A 86 3.94 12.25 4.30
CA VAL A 86 4.69 11.77 5.48
C VAL A 86 3.83 11.74 6.75
N ARG A 87 3.03 12.77 7.02
CA ARG A 87 2.16 12.83 8.21
C ARG A 87 1.07 11.76 8.15
N ASN A 88 0.47 11.57 6.98
CA ASN A 88 -0.64 10.65 6.81
C ASN A 88 -0.24 9.18 7.00
N LYS A 89 1.04 8.81 6.79
CA LYS A 89 1.52 7.45 7.04
C LYS A 89 1.26 7.01 8.48
N GLY A 90 1.64 7.84 9.46
CA GLY A 90 1.40 7.55 10.87
C GLY A 90 -0.08 7.57 11.21
N LEU A 91 -0.84 8.53 10.67
CA LEU A 91 -2.30 8.61 10.89
C LEU A 91 -3.04 7.37 10.36
N ILE A 92 -2.65 6.82 9.21
CA ILE A 92 -3.24 5.58 8.67
C ILE A 92 -2.98 4.40 9.61
N ALA A 93 -1.78 4.32 10.21
CA ALA A 93 -1.47 3.28 11.19
C ALA A 93 -2.25 3.46 12.49
N GLN A 94 -2.32 4.69 13.01
CA GLN A 94 -3.11 5.03 14.21
C GLN A 94 -4.60 4.73 14.03
N ALA A 95 -5.12 4.88 12.80
CA ALA A 95 -6.48 4.48 12.44
C ALA A 95 -6.66 2.96 12.24
N ASN A 96 -5.66 2.14 12.60
CA ASN A 96 -5.63 0.68 12.41
C ASN A 96 -5.75 0.23 10.94
N GLY A 97 -5.25 1.04 10.00
CA GLY A 97 -5.35 0.75 8.56
C GLY A 97 -4.41 -0.35 8.05
N ILE A 98 -3.32 -0.66 8.76
CA ILE A 98 -2.30 -1.60 8.27
C ILE A 98 -2.86 -3.03 8.18
N ALA A 99 -3.51 -3.55 9.23
CA ALA A 99 -4.00 -4.92 9.25
C ALA A 99 -5.04 -5.22 8.14
N PRO A 100 -6.06 -4.37 7.91
CA PRO A 100 -6.98 -4.53 6.78
C PRO A 100 -6.28 -4.49 5.41
N LEU A 101 -5.26 -3.64 5.24
CA LEU A 101 -4.48 -3.58 3.99
C LEU A 101 -3.68 -4.87 3.76
N ILE A 102 -3.05 -5.43 4.79
CA ILE A 102 -2.36 -6.74 4.71
C ILE A 102 -3.36 -7.83 4.30
N LYS A 103 -4.52 -7.88 4.95
CA LYS A 103 -5.56 -8.87 4.63
C LYS A 103 -6.02 -8.78 3.17
N LEU A 104 -6.24 -7.57 2.65
CA LEU A 104 -6.62 -7.37 1.24
C LEU A 104 -5.48 -7.75 0.29
N ALA A 105 -4.23 -7.50 0.66
CA ALA A 105 -3.06 -7.90 -0.11
C ALA A 105 -2.85 -9.43 -0.14
N GLU A 106 -3.29 -10.14 0.90
CA GLU A 106 -3.14 -11.60 1.00
C GLU A 106 -4.29 -12.37 0.34
N SER A 107 -5.53 -12.01 0.68
CA SER A 107 -6.69 -12.90 0.46
C SER A 107 -7.75 -12.35 -0.50
N CYS A 108 -7.53 -11.18 -1.13
CA CYS A 108 -8.51 -10.64 -2.06
C CYS A 108 -8.44 -11.36 -3.40
N SER A 109 -9.60 -11.81 -3.91
CA SER A 109 -9.71 -12.44 -5.23
C SER A 109 -9.54 -11.44 -6.39
N ASP A 110 -9.70 -10.15 -6.12
CA ASP A 110 -9.56 -9.09 -7.12
C ASP A 110 -8.16 -8.50 -7.08
N LEU A 111 -7.37 -8.85 -8.11
CA LEU A 111 -6.00 -8.39 -8.28
C LEU A 111 -5.85 -6.86 -8.22
N THR A 112 -6.84 -6.09 -8.67
CA THR A 112 -6.76 -4.63 -8.63
C THR A 112 -6.87 -4.09 -7.21
N VAL A 113 -7.61 -4.76 -6.32
CA VAL A 113 -7.61 -4.43 -4.88
C VAL A 113 -6.27 -4.79 -4.27
N THR A 114 -5.75 -5.99 -4.56
CA THR A 114 -4.46 -6.47 -4.06
C THR A 114 -3.32 -5.51 -4.41
N VAL A 115 -3.29 -5.01 -5.65
CA VAL A 115 -2.28 -4.04 -6.12
C VAL A 115 -2.37 -2.72 -5.36
N GLU A 116 -3.56 -2.16 -5.20
CA GLU A 116 -3.74 -0.88 -4.50
C GLU A 116 -3.41 -1.02 -3.01
N ALA A 117 -3.78 -2.14 -2.38
CA ALA A 117 -3.41 -2.43 -1.00
C ALA A 117 -1.89 -2.58 -0.83
N MET A 118 -1.21 -3.29 -1.73
CA MET A 118 0.25 -3.42 -1.74
C MET A 118 0.94 -2.07 -1.95
N ALA A 119 0.41 -1.22 -2.84
CA ALA A 119 0.92 0.12 -3.07
C ALA A 119 0.82 1.00 -1.81
N ALA A 120 -0.29 0.89 -1.07
CA ALA A 120 -0.46 1.53 0.22
C ALA A 120 0.58 1.03 1.25
N LEU A 121 0.71 -0.28 1.43
CA LEU A 121 1.71 -0.86 2.35
C LEU A 121 3.14 -0.41 2.02
N ALA A 122 3.51 -0.42 0.76
CA ALA A 122 4.83 0.04 0.33
C ALA A 122 5.06 1.54 0.59
N ASN A 123 4.02 2.38 0.58
CA ASN A 123 4.09 3.78 1.00
C ASN A 123 4.21 3.95 2.52
N LEU A 124 3.46 3.16 3.28
CA LEU A 124 3.47 3.18 4.75
C LEU A 124 4.80 2.70 5.32
N ALA A 125 5.42 1.69 4.70
CA ALA A 125 6.71 1.12 5.11
C ALA A 125 7.89 2.10 5.07
N VAL A 126 7.73 3.31 4.54
CA VAL A 126 8.76 4.36 4.57
C VAL A 126 8.88 5.01 5.96
N ASN A 127 7.90 4.81 6.84
CA ASN A 127 7.91 5.34 8.20
C ASN A 127 8.34 4.25 9.21
N ASP A 128 9.25 4.61 10.11
CA ASP A 128 9.92 3.70 11.06
C ASP A 128 8.94 2.94 11.98
N GLU A 129 7.90 3.61 12.49
CA GLU A 129 6.89 2.93 13.33
C GLU A 129 6.03 1.97 12.50
N ASN A 130 5.70 2.37 11.27
CA ASN A 130 4.87 1.58 10.38
C ASN A 130 5.59 0.34 9.84
N GLU A 131 6.89 0.39 9.56
CA GLU A 131 7.63 -0.79 9.11
C GLU A 131 7.66 -1.90 10.18
N ILE A 132 7.75 -1.53 11.45
CA ILE A 132 7.66 -2.45 12.59
C ILE A 132 6.25 -3.03 12.67
N ALA A 133 5.21 -2.18 12.60
CA ALA A 133 3.83 -2.62 12.66
C ALA A 133 3.46 -3.56 11.50
N ILE A 134 3.91 -3.28 10.28
CA ILE A 134 3.71 -4.16 9.12
C ILE A 134 4.31 -5.54 9.38
N ALA A 135 5.53 -5.62 9.92
CA ALA A 135 6.18 -6.89 10.21
C ALA A 135 5.47 -7.67 11.32
N GLN A 136 5.14 -7.01 12.44
CA GLN A 136 4.43 -7.64 13.57
C GLN A 136 3.06 -8.19 13.17
N LEU A 137 2.39 -7.57 12.20
CA LEU A 137 1.11 -8.02 11.65
C LEU A 137 1.25 -9.09 10.56
N GLY A 138 2.45 -9.67 10.36
CA GLY A 138 2.70 -10.73 9.39
C GLY A 138 2.86 -10.26 7.94
N GLY A 139 2.96 -8.95 7.71
CA GLY A 139 3.02 -8.36 6.38
C GLY A 139 4.23 -8.79 5.55
N LEU A 140 5.36 -9.13 6.20
CA LEU A 140 6.58 -9.57 5.48
C LEU A 140 6.31 -10.81 4.61
N LYS A 141 5.61 -11.81 5.15
CA LYS A 141 5.29 -13.05 4.42
C LYS A 141 4.39 -12.75 3.20
N VAL A 142 3.34 -11.96 3.41
CA VAL A 142 2.40 -11.56 2.36
C VAL A 142 3.10 -10.81 1.22
N ILE A 143 4.01 -9.90 1.58
CA ILE A 143 4.76 -9.10 0.60
C ILE A 143 5.74 -9.97 -0.19
N LEU A 144 6.42 -10.91 0.46
CA LEU A 144 7.32 -11.87 -0.18
C LEU A 144 6.57 -12.79 -1.15
N ASP A 145 5.43 -13.34 -0.74
CA ASP A 145 4.60 -14.20 -1.59
C ASP A 145 4.12 -13.46 -2.85
N ALA A 146 3.67 -12.22 -2.68
CA ALA A 146 3.27 -11.37 -3.80
C ALA A 146 4.44 -11.03 -4.74
N ALA A 147 5.68 -10.97 -4.23
CA ALA A 147 6.88 -10.74 -5.03
C ALA A 147 7.29 -11.97 -5.87
N GLU A 148 7.00 -13.18 -5.39
CA GLU A 148 7.29 -14.42 -6.12
C GLU A 148 6.23 -14.71 -7.20
N GLY A 149 4.98 -14.28 -6.98
CA GLY A 149 3.86 -14.50 -7.91
C GLY A 149 4.05 -13.87 -9.31
N PRO A 150 3.27 -14.26 -10.32
CA PRO A 150 3.53 -13.91 -11.72
C PRO A 150 3.19 -12.46 -12.12
N ASN A 151 2.48 -11.71 -11.27
CA ASN A 151 1.99 -10.38 -11.63
C ASN A 151 3.06 -9.29 -11.50
N GLN A 152 3.41 -8.65 -12.61
CA GLN A 152 4.52 -7.67 -12.67
C GLN A 152 4.29 -6.41 -11.84
N GLU A 153 3.03 -5.93 -11.73
CA GLU A 153 2.74 -4.74 -10.94
C GLU A 153 2.85 -5.04 -9.44
N LEU A 154 2.34 -6.20 -8.99
CA LEU A 154 2.54 -6.66 -7.62
C LEU A 154 4.03 -6.84 -7.31
N LYS A 155 4.81 -7.46 -8.20
CA LYS A 155 6.27 -7.55 -8.02
C LYS A 155 6.91 -6.17 -7.82
N ALA A 156 6.51 -5.18 -8.59
CA ALA A 156 7.03 -3.82 -8.47
C ALA A 156 6.69 -3.17 -7.11
N GLN A 157 5.44 -3.29 -6.65
CA GLN A 157 5.04 -2.74 -5.36
C GLN A 157 5.68 -3.51 -4.20
N SER A 158 5.72 -4.85 -4.27
CA SER A 158 6.35 -5.69 -3.25
C SER A 158 7.86 -5.44 -3.16
N ALA A 159 8.58 -5.36 -4.28
CA ALA A 159 10.01 -5.05 -4.28
C ALA A 159 10.28 -3.70 -3.60
N ARG A 160 9.43 -2.69 -3.86
CA ARG A 160 9.50 -1.39 -3.20
C ARG A 160 9.24 -1.48 -1.69
N ALA A 161 8.21 -2.24 -1.27
CA ALA A 161 7.96 -2.49 0.15
C ALA A 161 9.15 -3.17 0.83
N LEU A 162 9.67 -4.27 0.27
CA LEU A 162 10.80 -5.03 0.82
C LEU A 162 12.06 -4.17 0.95
N ARG A 163 12.32 -3.30 -0.04
CA ARG A 163 13.43 -2.32 0.04
C ARG A 163 13.28 -1.36 1.22
N ASN A 164 12.05 -0.94 1.55
CA ASN A 164 11.82 -0.06 2.69
C ASN A 164 11.93 -0.84 4.01
N LEU A 165 11.25 -1.98 4.10
CA LEU A 165 11.19 -2.81 5.31
C LEU A 165 12.55 -3.41 5.71
N SER A 166 13.45 -3.63 4.75
CA SER A 166 14.79 -4.19 5.00
C SER A 166 15.76 -3.21 5.66
N VAL A 167 15.40 -1.94 5.84
CA VAL A 167 16.25 -0.98 6.57
C VAL A 167 16.33 -1.33 8.05
N ASN A 168 15.24 -1.84 8.63
CA ASN A 168 15.13 -2.24 10.03
C ASN A 168 15.81 -3.59 10.33
N GLU A 169 16.64 -3.67 11.36
CA GLU A 169 17.41 -4.88 11.72
C GLU A 169 16.53 -6.08 12.12
N ASP A 170 15.44 -5.87 12.85
CA ASP A 170 14.53 -6.95 13.24
C ASP A 170 13.78 -7.51 12.02
N ASN A 171 13.39 -6.63 11.10
CA ASN A 171 12.81 -7.04 9.83
C ASN A 171 13.82 -7.78 8.96
N GLN A 172 15.09 -7.39 8.96
CA GLN A 172 16.14 -8.11 8.21
C GLN A 172 16.25 -9.56 8.67
N LYS A 173 16.22 -9.80 9.98
CA LYS A 173 16.24 -11.17 10.52
C LYS A 173 15.02 -11.96 10.06
N GLN A 174 13.82 -11.41 10.22
CA GLN A 174 12.58 -12.07 9.78
C GLN A 174 12.57 -12.33 8.28
N LEU A 175 13.05 -11.39 7.46
CA LEU A 175 13.16 -11.57 6.01
C LEU A 175 14.07 -12.76 5.64
N ARG A 176 15.14 -13.01 6.40
CA ARG A 176 15.99 -14.20 6.19
C ARG A 176 15.26 -15.48 6.59
N ASP A 177 14.59 -15.47 7.74
CA ASP A 177 13.86 -16.62 8.27
C ASP A 177 12.70 -17.02 7.33
N LEU A 178 12.15 -16.06 6.57
CA LEU A 178 11.09 -16.25 5.58
C LEU A 178 11.61 -16.51 4.15
N ASP A 179 12.86 -16.94 3.99
CA ASP A 179 13.48 -17.24 2.68
C ASP A 179 13.52 -16.03 1.72
N GLY A 180 13.48 -14.81 2.27
CA GLY A 180 13.41 -13.57 1.51
C GLY A 180 14.66 -13.30 0.68
N VAL A 181 15.83 -13.82 1.06
CA VAL A 181 17.07 -13.69 0.26
C VAL A 181 16.93 -14.38 -1.10
N ARG A 182 16.38 -15.60 -1.13
CA ARG A 182 16.15 -16.34 -2.39
C ARG A 182 15.15 -15.58 -3.28
N ILE A 183 14.04 -15.13 -2.69
CA ILE A 183 12.99 -14.40 -3.42
C ILE A 183 13.56 -13.10 -4.01
N LEU A 184 14.29 -12.31 -3.22
CA LEU A 184 14.93 -11.07 -3.67
C LEU A 184 15.95 -11.32 -4.78
N ARG A 185 16.73 -12.41 -4.73
CA ARG A 185 17.61 -12.81 -5.84
C ARG A 185 16.84 -13.13 -7.12
N GLY A 186 15.71 -13.84 -6.99
CA GLY A 186 14.82 -14.10 -8.13
C GLY A 186 14.31 -12.82 -8.81
N LEU A 187 14.07 -11.75 -8.04
CA LEU A 187 13.66 -10.45 -8.58
C LEU A 187 14.75 -9.72 -9.37
N LEU A 188 16.03 -10.06 -9.19
CA LEU A 188 17.12 -9.46 -9.97
C LEU A 188 17.05 -9.82 -11.46
N SER A 189 16.41 -10.94 -11.78
CA SER A 189 16.18 -11.41 -13.15
C SER A 189 14.90 -10.84 -13.79
N SER A 190 14.26 -9.84 -13.17
CA SER A 190 13.06 -9.20 -13.74
C SER A 190 13.41 -8.36 -14.97
N ASP A 191 12.52 -8.34 -15.96
CA ASP A 191 12.64 -7.43 -17.12
C ASP A 191 12.41 -5.95 -16.73
N ASN A 192 11.89 -5.70 -15.52
CA ASN A 192 11.67 -4.36 -14.99
C ASN A 192 12.89 -3.89 -14.18
N SER A 193 13.68 -2.99 -14.76
CA SER A 193 14.88 -2.43 -14.12
C SER A 193 14.63 -1.79 -12.74
N ARG A 194 13.43 -1.25 -12.49
CA ARG A 194 13.07 -0.72 -11.17
C ARG A 194 12.93 -1.85 -10.15
N VAL A 195 12.35 -2.99 -10.52
CA VAL A 195 12.23 -4.16 -9.65
C VAL A 195 13.63 -4.65 -9.26
N CYS A 196 14.52 -4.81 -10.23
CA CYS A 196 15.90 -5.25 -9.99
C CYS A 196 16.63 -4.28 -9.04
N GLN A 197 16.49 -2.98 -9.25
CA GLN A 197 17.11 -1.96 -8.39
C GLN A 197 16.58 -2.01 -6.95
N GLN A 198 15.26 -2.16 -6.76
CA GLN A 198 14.70 -2.25 -5.41
C GLN A 198 15.14 -3.54 -4.72
N ALA A 199 15.12 -4.68 -5.43
CA ALA A 199 15.59 -5.95 -4.90
C ALA A 199 17.08 -5.93 -4.54
N SER A 200 17.91 -5.35 -5.40
CA SER A 200 19.35 -5.15 -5.16
C SER A 200 19.60 -4.32 -3.90
N ARG A 201 18.87 -3.22 -3.72
CA ARG A 201 18.95 -2.41 -2.49
C ARG A 201 18.48 -3.16 -1.25
N ALA A 202 17.41 -3.95 -1.35
CA ALA A 202 16.96 -4.77 -0.24
C ALA A 202 18.01 -5.81 0.17
N LEU A 203 18.67 -6.46 -0.80
CA LEU A 203 19.79 -7.39 -0.54
C LEU A 203 20.97 -6.68 0.11
N GLN A 204 21.32 -5.48 -0.35
CA GLN A 204 22.38 -4.68 0.26
C GLN A 204 22.07 -4.30 1.71
N ASN A 205 20.83 -3.92 2.02
CA ASN A 205 20.40 -3.67 3.40
C ASN A 205 20.54 -4.92 4.27
N LEU A 206 20.30 -6.10 3.69
CA LEU A 206 20.56 -7.40 4.31
C LEU A 206 22.06 -7.77 4.33
N GLY A 207 22.98 -6.90 3.94
CA GLY A 207 24.41 -7.24 3.87
C GLY A 207 24.74 -8.38 2.90
N ILE A 208 23.90 -8.61 1.88
CA ILE A 208 24.08 -9.63 0.85
C ILE A 208 24.47 -8.94 -0.47
N ALA A 209 25.52 -9.44 -1.12
CA ALA A 209 25.90 -8.97 -2.45
C ALA A 209 24.76 -9.24 -3.46
N PRO A 210 24.37 -8.26 -4.30
CA PRO A 210 23.24 -8.38 -5.20
C PRO A 210 23.56 -9.19 -6.48
N GLU A 211 24.43 -10.19 -6.37
CA GLU A 211 24.84 -11.04 -7.48
C GLU A 211 23.87 -12.21 -7.62
N LEU A 212 23.53 -12.55 -8.87
CA LEU A 212 22.92 -13.84 -9.17
C LEU A 212 23.97 -14.91 -8.89
N ASP A 213 23.66 -15.92 -8.06
CA ASP A 213 24.61 -17.00 -7.82
C ASP A 213 25.06 -17.58 -9.16
N ALA A 214 26.33 -17.37 -9.52
CA ALA A 214 26.92 -17.82 -10.77
C ALA A 214 27.08 -19.36 -10.86
N LYS A 215 26.29 -20.13 -10.09
CA LYS A 215 26.44 -21.58 -9.90
C LYS A 215 25.12 -22.36 -10.07
N ALA A 216 24.37 -22.06 -11.12
CA ALA A 216 23.29 -22.94 -11.61
C ALA A 216 23.37 -23.10 -13.14
N THR A 217 24.53 -23.51 -13.61
CA THR A 217 24.71 -24.08 -14.96
C THR A 217 25.61 -25.30 -14.83
N TYR A 218 24.98 -26.45 -14.67
CA TYR A 218 25.53 -27.77 -14.98
C TYR A 218 24.57 -28.46 -15.95
#